data_AF-A0A7S4ED81-F1
#
_entry.id   AF-A0A7S4ED81-F1
#
_cell.length_a   1.000
_cell.length_b   1.000
_cell.length_c   1.000
_cell.angle_alpha   90.00
_cell.angle_beta   90.00
_cell.angle_gamma   90.00
#
_symmetry.space_group_name_H-M   'P 1'
#
loop_
_entity.id
_entity.type
_entity.pdbx_description
1 polymer ?
#
loop_
_entity_poly.entity_id
_entity_poly.type
_entity_poly.pdbx_seq_one_letter_code
_entity_poly.pdbx_strand_id
1 'polypeptide(L)'
;PAAPAAAPAPARVETLSDPRFDAPAAPRTAPPAQPAQKQAKTPVAALLRALPATCAYPDPDDPEAPTYDQLTALCKDVAAIRDEAQRGDLELVDLLTGTWELAFTSSPSFAFNKGFTGVAGTLPGGADFVSLTQTISDSVDAVVYVEKIAPQIGVDELDVTVASDWGLNRRFDALQRCQRVYVDCLPRKVTYGPVTVDGKRVERGWKSMRVMNALAVEYIDDSVRVMQGTTAYFVFRKVT
;
A
#
# COMPACT_ATOMS: atom_id res chain seq x y z
N PRO A 1 43.62 -11.93 53.65
CA PRO A 1 42.45 -11.09 53.96
C PRO A 1 42.80 -9.60 53.80
N ALA A 2 42.55 -9.06 52.60
CA ALA A 2 42.78 -7.66 52.25
C ALA A 2 41.45 -6.89 52.38
N ALA A 3 41.50 -5.73 53.04
CA ALA A 3 40.36 -4.85 53.26
C ALA A 3 39.86 -4.22 51.93
N PRO A 4 38.55 -3.99 51.77
CA PRO A 4 37.99 -3.45 50.54
C PRO A 4 38.24 -1.94 50.42
N ALA A 5 38.64 -1.50 49.23
CA ALA A 5 38.82 -0.10 48.87
C ALA A 5 37.47 0.63 48.76
N ALA A 6 37.42 1.84 49.32
CA ALA A 6 36.22 2.69 49.37
C ALA A 6 35.84 3.24 47.99
N ALA A 7 34.53 3.29 47.73
CA ALA A 7 33.93 3.83 46.50
C ALA A 7 34.04 5.38 46.45
N PRO A 8 34.25 5.98 45.26
CA PRO A 8 34.29 7.43 45.11
C PRO A 8 32.90 8.07 45.17
N ALA A 9 32.82 9.26 45.79
CA ALA A 9 31.61 10.06 45.97
C ALA A 9 31.05 10.61 44.65
N PRO A 10 29.72 10.85 44.53
CA PRO A 10 29.11 11.37 43.32
C PRO A 10 29.44 12.86 43.09
N ALA A 11 29.81 13.18 41.86
CA ALA A 11 30.08 14.54 41.41
C ALA A 11 28.81 15.41 41.43
N ARG A 12 28.95 16.59 42.03
CA ARG A 12 27.94 17.66 42.11
C ARG A 12 27.81 18.30 40.73
N VAL A 13 26.66 18.15 40.07
CA VAL A 13 26.37 18.85 38.81
C VAL A 13 25.88 20.25 39.18
N GLU A 14 26.76 21.24 39.02
CA GLU A 14 26.42 22.66 39.10
C GLU A 14 25.67 23.07 37.83
N THR A 15 24.44 23.54 37.99
CA THR A 15 23.64 24.13 36.91
C THR A 15 24.26 25.45 36.47
N LEU A 16 24.95 25.46 35.32
CA LEU A 16 25.31 26.69 34.62
C LEU A 16 24.02 27.38 34.16
N SER A 17 23.67 28.48 34.82
CA SER A 17 22.67 29.44 34.36
C SER A 17 23.38 30.44 33.45
N ASP A 18 23.18 30.36 32.13
CA ASP A 18 23.76 31.30 31.15
C ASP A 18 22.86 32.55 31.03
N PRO A 19 23.33 33.77 31.37
CA PRO A 19 22.52 34.99 31.42
C PRO A 19 22.25 35.63 30.05
N ARG A 20 22.22 34.84 28.97
CA ARG A 20 21.98 35.34 27.60
C ARG A 20 20.53 35.21 27.10
N PHE A 21 19.61 34.79 27.96
CA PHE A 21 18.18 34.69 27.67
C PHE A 21 17.35 35.50 28.66
N ASP A 22 17.50 36.83 28.61
CA ASP A 22 16.53 37.75 29.21
C ASP A 22 16.21 38.87 28.22
N ALA A 23 15.11 38.68 27.47
CA ALA A 23 14.39 39.78 26.83
C ALA A 23 12.89 39.41 26.72
N PRO A 24 11.96 40.23 27.24
CA PRO A 24 10.53 39.99 27.09
C PRO A 24 10.09 40.31 25.66
N ALA A 25 9.65 39.30 24.91
CA ALA A 25 9.09 39.50 23.58
C ALA A 25 7.67 40.09 23.68
N ALA A 26 7.46 41.22 23.00
CA ALA A 26 6.17 41.90 22.87
C ALA A 26 5.07 40.99 22.27
N PRO A 27 3.78 41.24 22.58
CA PRO A 27 2.68 40.42 22.07
C PRO A 27 2.59 40.54 20.54
N ARG A 28 2.76 39.40 19.85
CA ARG A 28 2.59 39.30 18.39
C ARG A 28 1.11 39.50 18.04
N THR A 29 0.82 40.58 17.34
CA THR A 29 -0.46 40.79 16.64
C THR A 29 -0.71 39.66 15.64
N ALA A 30 -1.90 39.07 15.69
CA ALA A 30 -2.33 38.02 14.77
C ALA A 30 -2.28 38.51 13.31
N PRO A 31 -1.82 37.67 12.35
CA PRO A 31 -1.92 38.00 10.93
C PRO A 31 -3.39 38.15 10.50
N PRO A 32 -3.70 39.04 9.55
CA PRO A 32 -5.06 39.19 9.04
C PRO A 32 -5.54 37.89 8.39
N ALA A 33 -6.80 37.54 8.67
CA ALA A 33 -7.47 36.37 8.11
C ALA A 33 -7.38 36.36 6.58
N GLN A 34 -6.77 35.31 6.03
CA GLN A 34 -6.78 35.07 4.59
C GLN A 34 -8.22 34.83 4.12
N PRO A 35 -8.61 35.41 2.96
CA PRO A 35 -9.95 35.25 2.42
C PRO A 35 -10.24 33.79 2.05
N ALA A 36 -11.51 33.40 2.23
CA ALA A 36 -12.08 32.08 2.03
C ALA A 36 -11.48 31.30 0.85
N GLN A 37 -10.89 30.15 1.16
CA GLN A 37 -10.44 29.17 0.17
C GLN A 37 -11.64 28.69 -0.68
N LYS A 38 -11.56 28.92 -1.98
CA LYS A 38 -12.35 28.22 -2.99
C LYS A 38 -12.20 26.71 -2.78
N GLN A 39 -13.34 26.03 -2.60
CA GLN A 39 -13.54 24.57 -2.56
C GLN A 39 -12.32 23.72 -2.98
N ALA A 40 -11.49 23.34 -2.02
CA ALA A 40 -10.51 22.28 -2.22
C ALA A 40 -11.27 20.96 -2.38
N LYS A 41 -11.29 20.40 -3.60
CA LYS A 41 -11.67 19.00 -3.81
C LYS A 41 -10.71 18.15 -2.98
N THR A 42 -11.21 17.32 -2.07
CA THR A 42 -10.35 16.45 -1.26
C THR A 42 -9.48 15.57 -2.17
N PRO A 43 -8.18 15.34 -1.87
CA PRO A 43 -7.28 14.59 -2.75
C PRO A 43 -7.81 13.21 -3.15
N VAL A 44 -8.58 12.57 -2.26
CA VAL A 44 -9.29 11.30 -2.52
C VAL A 44 -10.27 11.43 -3.68
N ALA A 45 -11.09 12.49 -3.70
CA ALA A 45 -12.06 12.71 -4.77
C ALA A 45 -11.37 13.01 -6.11
N ALA A 46 -10.20 13.66 -6.08
CA ALA A 46 -9.38 13.88 -7.27
C ALA A 46 -8.82 12.55 -7.80
N LEU A 47 -8.25 11.71 -6.92
CA LEU A 47 -7.78 10.38 -7.28
C LEU A 47 -8.89 9.52 -7.89
N LEU A 48 -10.03 9.40 -7.20
CA LEU A 48 -11.15 8.56 -7.66
C LEU A 48 -11.68 8.96 -9.03
N ARG A 49 -11.67 10.26 -9.35
CA ARG A 49 -12.09 10.80 -10.65
C ARG A 49 -11.08 10.54 -11.77
N ALA A 50 -9.79 10.49 -11.42
CA ALA A 50 -8.72 10.22 -12.37
C ALA A 50 -8.53 8.71 -12.62
N LEU A 51 -8.88 7.86 -11.66
CA LEU A 51 -8.73 6.41 -11.81
C LEU A 51 -9.57 5.88 -12.98
N PRO A 52 -8.99 5.01 -13.83
CA PRO A 52 -9.71 4.39 -14.95
C PRO A 52 -10.87 3.50 -14.46
N ALA A 53 -11.75 3.11 -15.38
CA ALA A 53 -12.88 2.23 -15.08
C ALA A 53 -12.41 0.82 -14.70
N THR A 54 -11.45 0.28 -15.44
CA THR A 54 -10.75 -0.97 -15.16
C THR A 54 -9.27 -0.68 -14.95
N CYS A 55 -8.55 -1.53 -14.22
CA CYS A 55 -7.09 -1.40 -14.08
C CYS A 55 -6.40 -1.71 -15.42
N ALA A 56 -6.41 -0.74 -16.31
CA ALA A 56 -5.56 -0.70 -17.49
C ALA A 56 -4.32 0.13 -17.16
N TYR A 57 -3.19 -0.25 -17.73
CA TYR A 57 -2.07 0.68 -17.85
C TYR A 57 -2.58 1.89 -18.64
N PRO A 58 -2.28 3.15 -18.25
CA PRO A 58 -2.76 4.31 -18.99
C PRO A 58 -2.39 4.16 -20.46
N ASP A 59 -3.39 4.24 -21.35
CA ASP A 59 -3.16 4.19 -22.79
C ASP A 59 -2.37 5.44 -23.18
N PRO A 60 -1.10 5.30 -23.63
CA PRO A 60 -0.30 6.45 -24.02
C PRO A 60 -0.87 7.20 -25.23
N ASP A 61 -1.78 6.57 -25.98
CA ASP A 61 -2.41 7.14 -27.18
C ASP A 61 -3.73 7.88 -26.87
N ASP A 62 -4.24 7.80 -25.64
CA ASP A 62 -5.39 8.59 -25.17
C ASP A 62 -4.93 9.89 -24.48
N PRO A 63 -5.07 11.06 -25.12
CA PRO A 63 -4.62 12.34 -24.55
C PRO A 63 -5.47 12.81 -23.35
N GLU A 64 -6.65 12.24 -23.13
CA GLU A 64 -7.51 12.56 -21.99
C GLU A 64 -7.26 11.64 -20.79
N ALA A 65 -6.56 10.52 -20.99
CA ALA A 65 -6.19 9.60 -19.92
C ALA A 65 -5.15 10.25 -19.00
N PRO A 66 -5.30 10.14 -17.67
CA PRO A 66 -4.32 10.65 -16.76
C PRO A 66 -3.02 9.88 -16.88
N THR A 67 -1.91 10.60 -16.89
CA THR A 67 -0.60 9.99 -17.03
C THR A 67 -0.24 9.20 -15.77
N TYR A 68 0.66 8.24 -15.94
CA TYR A 68 1.24 7.48 -14.84
C TYR A 68 1.78 8.38 -13.71
N ASP A 69 2.47 9.47 -14.08
CA ASP A 69 3.05 10.41 -13.12
C ASP A 69 1.97 11.20 -12.37
N GLN A 70 0.88 11.57 -13.05
CA GLN A 70 -0.26 12.24 -12.44
C GLN A 70 -0.95 11.34 -11.41
N LEU A 71 -1.24 10.08 -11.75
CA LEU A 71 -1.85 9.13 -10.81
C LEU A 71 -0.92 8.84 -9.62
N THR A 72 0.38 8.73 -9.86
CA THR A 72 1.38 8.55 -8.78
C THR A 72 1.45 9.77 -7.86
N ALA A 73 1.34 10.98 -8.40
CA ALA A 73 1.28 12.21 -7.61
C ALA A 73 0.01 12.25 -6.74
N LEU A 74 -1.15 11.91 -7.31
CA LEU A 74 -2.41 11.84 -6.57
C LEU A 74 -2.36 10.78 -5.44
N CYS A 75 -1.70 9.64 -5.66
CA CYS A 75 -1.47 8.65 -4.60
C CYS A 75 -0.67 9.24 -3.43
N LYS A 76 0.37 10.04 -3.71
CA LYS A 76 1.17 10.73 -2.68
C LYS A 76 0.35 11.77 -1.94
N ASP A 77 -0.46 12.55 -2.66
CA ASP A 77 -1.33 13.56 -2.05
C ASP A 77 -2.37 12.93 -1.12
N VAL A 78 -2.92 11.77 -1.50
CA VAL A 78 -3.84 10.98 -0.66
C VAL A 78 -3.13 10.39 0.55
N ALA A 79 -1.93 9.82 0.38
CA ALA A 79 -1.11 9.29 1.48
C ALA A 79 -0.75 10.39 2.51
N ALA A 80 -0.63 11.64 2.08
CA ALA A 80 -0.32 12.76 2.97
C ALA A 80 -1.50 13.23 3.83
N ILE A 81 -2.73 12.74 3.59
CA ILE A 81 -3.92 13.14 4.34
C ILE A 81 -3.83 12.67 5.81
N ARG A 82 -3.29 11.47 6.03
CA ARG A 82 -3.27 10.82 7.35
C ARG A 82 -2.12 9.84 7.46
N ASP A 83 -1.54 9.74 8.65
CA ASP A 83 -0.60 8.68 9.00
C ASP A 83 -1.35 7.44 9.51
N GLU A 84 -1.46 6.41 8.67
CA GLU A 84 -2.11 5.15 9.04
C GLU A 84 -1.38 4.36 10.12
N ALA A 85 -0.10 4.67 10.38
CA ALA A 85 0.63 4.07 11.48
C ALA A 85 0.06 4.48 12.86
N GLN A 86 -0.75 5.54 12.93
CA GLN A 86 -1.40 5.96 14.18
C GLN A 86 -2.73 5.25 14.47
N ARG A 87 -3.31 4.54 13.48
CA ARG A 87 -4.59 3.83 13.67
C ARG A 87 -4.42 2.57 14.52
N GLY A 88 -5.49 2.13 15.17
CA GLY A 88 -5.51 0.83 15.86
C GLY A 88 -5.63 -0.35 14.88
N ASP A 89 -5.06 -1.50 15.22
CA ASP A 89 -5.11 -2.68 14.35
C ASP A 89 -6.54 -3.17 14.11
N LEU A 90 -7.42 -3.14 15.12
CA LEU A 90 -8.82 -3.54 14.96
C LEU A 90 -9.57 -2.65 13.95
N GLU A 91 -9.33 -1.34 13.99
CA GLU A 91 -9.92 -0.40 13.02
C GLU A 91 -9.38 -0.66 11.61
N LEU A 92 -8.08 -0.90 11.46
CA LEU A 92 -7.49 -1.22 10.16
C LEU A 92 -7.99 -2.56 9.60
N VAL A 93 -8.15 -3.58 10.44
CA VAL A 93 -8.70 -4.88 10.04
C VAL A 93 -10.14 -4.72 9.55
N ASP A 94 -10.98 -3.99 10.28
CA ASP A 94 -12.37 -3.72 9.89
C ASP A 94 -12.45 -3.04 8.52
N LEU A 95 -11.63 -2.00 8.33
CA LEU A 95 -11.57 -1.28 7.06
C LEU A 95 -11.05 -2.17 5.92
N LEU A 96 -9.99 -2.94 6.13
CA LEU A 96 -9.39 -3.82 5.12
C LEU A 96 -10.30 -4.98 4.71
N THR A 97 -11.18 -5.42 5.61
CA THR A 97 -12.09 -6.54 5.35
C THR A 97 -13.13 -6.17 4.29
N GLY A 98 -13.39 -7.12 3.38
CA GLY A 98 -14.29 -6.96 2.25
C GLY A 98 -13.63 -7.26 0.90
N THR A 99 -14.36 -6.98 -0.16
CA THR A 99 -13.93 -7.23 -1.54
C THR A 99 -13.43 -5.94 -2.17
N TRP A 100 -12.27 -6.04 -2.81
CA TRP A 100 -11.54 -4.90 -3.35
C TRP A 100 -11.14 -5.17 -4.80
N GLU A 101 -11.45 -4.26 -5.70
CA GLU A 101 -11.01 -4.31 -7.09
C GLU A 101 -9.81 -3.39 -7.27
N LEU A 102 -8.76 -3.90 -7.92
CA LEU A 102 -7.62 -3.07 -8.31
C LEU A 102 -8.07 -2.07 -9.38
N ALA A 103 -7.89 -0.79 -9.10
CA ALA A 103 -8.21 0.30 -10.01
C ALA A 103 -6.95 0.86 -10.70
N PHE A 104 -5.80 0.81 -10.03
CA PHE A 104 -4.53 1.27 -10.60
C PHE A 104 -3.35 0.58 -9.92
N THR A 105 -2.32 0.29 -10.70
CA THR A 105 -1.00 -0.03 -10.17
C THR A 105 0.09 0.68 -10.96
N SER A 106 1.10 1.13 -10.22
CA SER A 106 2.30 1.71 -10.79
C SER A 106 3.44 0.67 -10.91
N SER A 107 3.13 -0.63 -10.81
CA SER A 107 4.14 -1.69 -10.74
C SER A 107 4.77 -2.02 -12.10
N PRO A 108 6.08 -1.86 -12.28
CA PRO A 108 6.76 -2.32 -13.51
C PRO A 108 6.69 -3.85 -13.68
N SER A 109 6.66 -4.58 -12.56
CA SER A 109 6.52 -6.05 -12.59
C SER A 109 5.14 -6.48 -13.08
N PHE A 110 4.09 -5.70 -12.81
CA PHE A 110 2.77 -5.97 -13.37
C PHE A 110 2.79 -5.85 -14.90
N ALA A 111 3.36 -4.75 -15.42
CA ALA A 111 3.51 -4.53 -16.85
C ALA A 111 4.35 -5.64 -17.53
N PHE A 112 5.49 -6.01 -16.92
CA PHE A 112 6.38 -7.05 -17.45
C PHE A 112 5.71 -8.45 -17.47
N ASN A 113 4.97 -8.81 -16.41
CA ASN A 113 4.34 -10.12 -16.30
C ASN A 113 2.94 -10.18 -16.93
N LYS A 114 2.44 -9.08 -17.50
CA LYS A 114 1.06 -8.92 -18.00
C LYS A 114 0.01 -9.31 -16.95
N GLY A 115 0.23 -8.91 -15.70
CA GLY A 115 -0.53 -9.36 -14.53
C GLY A 115 0.38 -9.56 -13.30
N PHE A 116 -0.21 -9.95 -12.18
CA PHE A 116 0.51 -10.29 -10.95
C PHE A 116 0.88 -11.76 -10.88
N THR A 117 0.06 -12.63 -11.47
CA THR A 117 0.32 -14.07 -11.40
C THR A 117 1.40 -14.47 -12.42
N GLY A 118 1.52 -13.74 -13.52
CA GLY A 118 2.42 -14.10 -14.63
C GLY A 118 1.94 -15.32 -15.43
N VAL A 119 0.74 -15.86 -15.13
CA VAL A 119 0.13 -16.95 -15.91
C VAL A 119 -0.14 -16.50 -17.34
N ALA A 120 -0.51 -15.23 -17.54
CA ALA A 120 -0.71 -14.64 -18.86
C ALA A 120 0.48 -14.84 -19.81
N GLY A 121 1.72 -14.73 -19.30
CA GLY A 121 2.94 -14.96 -20.08
C GLY A 121 3.26 -16.41 -20.39
N THR A 122 2.55 -17.37 -19.77
CA THR A 122 2.77 -18.82 -19.96
C THR A 122 1.81 -19.46 -20.96
N LEU A 123 0.74 -18.74 -21.33
CA LEU A 123 -0.27 -19.25 -22.25
C LEU A 123 0.19 -19.10 -23.72
N PRO A 124 -0.17 -20.05 -24.62
CA PRO A 124 0.11 -19.91 -26.04
C PRO A 124 -0.52 -18.64 -26.62
N GLY A 125 0.27 -17.82 -27.31
CA GLY A 125 -0.16 -16.49 -27.79
C GLY A 125 -0.20 -15.41 -26.70
N GLY A 126 -0.11 -15.79 -25.42
CA GLY A 126 -0.25 -14.90 -24.29
C GLY A 126 -1.70 -14.66 -23.89
N ALA A 127 -1.90 -13.79 -22.90
CA ALA A 127 -3.20 -13.31 -22.46
C ALA A 127 -3.11 -11.84 -22.05
N ASP A 128 -4.26 -11.18 -22.11
CA ASP A 128 -4.41 -9.80 -21.64
C ASP A 128 -5.06 -9.80 -20.25
N PHE A 129 -4.59 -8.90 -19.39
CA PHE A 129 -5.18 -8.72 -18.06
C PHE A 129 -6.55 -8.05 -18.18
N VAL A 130 -7.53 -8.57 -17.45
CA VAL A 130 -8.90 -8.02 -17.44
C VAL A 130 -9.17 -7.29 -16.13
N SER A 131 -8.98 -7.97 -14.99
CA SER A 131 -9.27 -7.41 -13.68
C SER A 131 -8.58 -8.19 -12.56
N LEU A 132 -8.37 -7.54 -11.41
CA LEU A 132 -7.94 -8.19 -10.18
C LEU A 132 -8.91 -7.84 -9.06
N THR A 133 -9.54 -8.84 -8.48
CA THR A 133 -10.31 -8.71 -7.25
C THR A 133 -9.56 -9.37 -6.09
N GLN A 134 -9.56 -8.74 -4.93
CA GLN A 134 -9.02 -9.27 -3.69
C GLN A 134 -10.12 -9.25 -2.63
N THR A 135 -10.51 -10.41 -2.14
CA THR A 135 -11.40 -10.54 -0.98
C THR A 135 -10.56 -10.81 0.26
N ILE A 136 -10.70 -9.98 1.27
CA ILE A 136 -10.07 -10.14 2.59
C ILE A 136 -11.17 -10.48 3.60
N SER A 137 -11.01 -11.58 4.32
CA SER A 137 -11.90 -12.03 5.39
C SER A 137 -11.18 -12.06 6.74
N ASP A 138 -11.99 -12.10 7.80
CA ASP A 138 -11.56 -12.23 9.20
C ASP A 138 -11.30 -13.70 9.63
N SER A 139 -11.64 -14.68 8.79
CA SER A 139 -11.44 -16.11 9.02
C SER A 139 -10.07 -16.63 8.55
N VAL A 140 -9.65 -17.83 9.00
CA VAL A 140 -8.48 -18.57 8.49
C VAL A 140 -8.72 -18.97 7.01
N ASP A 141 -7.69 -18.93 6.15
CA ASP A 141 -7.74 -18.88 4.66
C ASP A 141 -8.23 -17.54 4.09
N ALA A 142 -7.51 -16.50 4.50
CA ALA A 142 -8.06 -15.20 4.82
C ALA A 142 -8.03 -14.17 3.67
N VAL A 143 -7.31 -14.44 2.57
CA VAL A 143 -7.35 -13.62 1.36
C VAL A 143 -7.44 -14.46 0.10
N VAL A 144 -8.39 -14.12 -0.77
CA VAL A 144 -8.51 -14.69 -2.11
C VAL A 144 -8.31 -13.58 -3.13
N TYR A 145 -7.29 -13.73 -3.97
CA TYR A 145 -7.13 -12.95 -5.18
C TYR A 145 -7.73 -13.70 -6.36
N VAL A 146 -8.45 -13.01 -7.21
CA VAL A 146 -8.89 -13.52 -8.51
C VAL A 146 -8.37 -12.56 -9.56
N GLU A 147 -7.37 -13.03 -10.30
CA GLU A 147 -6.87 -12.36 -11.50
C GLU A 147 -7.57 -12.96 -12.71
N LYS A 148 -8.39 -12.16 -13.37
CA LYS A 148 -9.05 -12.55 -14.61
C LYS A 148 -8.17 -12.14 -15.79
N ILE A 149 -7.90 -13.09 -16.66
CA ILE A 149 -7.14 -12.86 -17.90
C ILE A 149 -7.95 -13.36 -19.10
N ALA A 150 -7.73 -12.74 -20.26
CA ALA A 150 -8.32 -13.12 -21.53
C ALA A 150 -7.23 -13.73 -22.43
N PRO A 151 -7.14 -15.07 -22.53
CA PRO A 151 -6.19 -15.73 -23.42
C PRO A 151 -6.44 -15.36 -24.88
N GLN A 152 -5.36 -15.17 -25.65
CA GLN A 152 -5.50 -14.88 -27.08
C GLN A 152 -5.91 -16.11 -27.90
N ILE A 153 -5.76 -17.31 -27.33
CA ILE A 153 -6.06 -18.58 -27.98
C ILE A 153 -6.81 -19.50 -26.99
N GLY A 154 -7.90 -20.10 -27.48
CA GLY A 154 -8.57 -21.21 -26.81
C GLY A 154 -9.87 -20.80 -26.11
N VAL A 155 -9.75 -20.19 -24.93
CA VAL A 155 -10.90 -19.83 -24.08
C VAL A 155 -11.05 -18.31 -23.98
N ASP A 156 -12.28 -17.84 -23.81
CA ASP A 156 -12.60 -16.40 -23.77
C ASP A 156 -12.00 -15.71 -22.52
N GLU A 157 -12.21 -16.29 -21.34
CA GLU A 157 -11.67 -15.80 -20.07
C GLU A 157 -11.17 -16.95 -19.19
N LEU A 158 -10.13 -16.68 -18.39
CA LEU A 158 -9.56 -17.60 -17.43
C LEU A 158 -9.35 -16.89 -16.10
N ASP A 159 -9.93 -17.45 -15.04
CA ASP A 159 -9.68 -17.00 -13.68
C ASP A 159 -8.46 -17.70 -13.09
N VAL A 160 -7.52 -16.90 -12.60
CA VAL A 160 -6.39 -17.33 -11.80
C VAL A 160 -6.67 -16.97 -10.35
N THR A 161 -6.97 -17.98 -9.53
CA THR A 161 -7.26 -17.81 -8.12
C THR A 161 -6.02 -18.02 -7.28
N VAL A 162 -5.70 -17.07 -6.40
CA VAL A 162 -4.61 -17.17 -5.42
C VAL A 162 -5.19 -17.11 -4.02
N ALA A 163 -5.08 -18.21 -3.27
CA ALA A 163 -5.40 -18.23 -1.85
C ALA A 163 -4.15 -17.88 -1.03
N SER A 164 -4.28 -16.96 -0.09
CA SER A 164 -3.19 -16.44 0.74
C SER A 164 -3.62 -16.33 2.20
N ASP A 165 -2.64 -16.41 3.11
CA ASP A 165 -2.81 -15.84 4.44
C ASP A 165 -2.60 -14.33 4.38
N TRP A 166 -3.14 -13.62 5.37
CA TRP A 166 -2.71 -12.24 5.61
C TRP A 166 -2.52 -11.92 7.08
N GLY A 167 -1.80 -10.84 7.33
CA GLY A 167 -1.67 -10.23 8.64
C GLY A 167 -1.20 -8.78 8.54
N LEU A 168 -1.41 -8.03 9.61
CA LEU A 168 -0.85 -6.69 9.78
C LEU A 168 0.51 -6.78 10.45
N ASN A 169 1.46 -6.01 9.93
CA ASN A 169 2.81 -5.95 10.45
C ASN A 169 3.27 -4.50 10.59
N ARG A 170 3.57 -4.08 11.82
CA ARG A 170 4.09 -2.75 12.12
C ARG A 170 5.59 -2.79 12.20
N ARG A 171 6.25 -1.98 11.38
CA ARG A 171 7.71 -1.88 11.38
C ARG A 171 8.18 -0.50 10.99
N PHE A 172 9.37 -0.16 11.46
CA PHE A 172 10.06 1.04 11.06
C PHE A 172 10.61 0.88 9.64
N ASP A 173 10.20 1.77 8.74
CA ASP A 173 10.76 1.88 7.40
C ASP A 173 12.02 2.74 7.46
N ALA A 174 13.19 2.11 7.35
CA ALA A 174 14.47 2.82 7.44
C ALA A 174 14.70 3.79 6.27
N LEU A 175 14.12 3.52 5.10
CA LEU A 175 14.28 4.36 3.91
C LEU A 175 13.48 5.65 4.06
N GLN A 176 12.23 5.54 4.54
CA GLN A 176 11.34 6.69 4.76
C GLN A 176 11.47 7.32 6.16
N ARG A 177 12.18 6.64 7.07
CA ARG A 177 12.42 7.04 8.47
C ARG A 177 11.14 7.27 9.26
N CYS A 178 10.12 6.45 9.04
CA CYS A 178 8.84 6.50 9.72
C CYS A 178 8.36 5.10 10.13
N GLN A 179 7.44 5.05 11.09
CA GLN A 179 6.69 3.83 11.37
C GLN A 179 5.64 3.63 10.28
N ARG A 180 5.45 2.38 9.85
CA ARG A 180 4.45 2.05 8.83
C ARG A 180 3.75 0.74 9.19
N VAL A 181 2.52 0.61 8.72
CA VAL A 181 1.74 -0.63 8.80
C VAL A 181 1.76 -1.29 7.43
N TYR A 182 2.14 -2.56 7.40
CA TYR A 182 2.18 -3.37 6.19
C TYR A 182 1.11 -4.45 6.26
N VAL A 183 0.48 -4.71 5.12
CA VAL A 183 -0.33 -5.90 4.88
C VAL A 183 0.61 -6.95 4.28
N ASP A 184 0.93 -7.97 5.06
CA ASP A 184 1.64 -9.14 4.58
C ASP A 184 0.60 -10.10 4.02
N CYS A 185 0.76 -10.51 2.76
CA CYS A 185 -0.09 -11.49 2.09
C CYS A 185 0.79 -12.60 1.53
N LEU A 186 0.69 -13.79 2.12
CA LEU A 186 1.54 -14.92 1.80
C LEU A 186 0.76 -15.96 0.98
N PRO A 187 1.05 -16.09 -0.32
CA PRO A 187 0.36 -17.06 -1.17
C PRO A 187 0.62 -18.50 -0.71
N ARG A 188 -0.45 -19.31 -0.66
CA ARG A 188 -0.41 -20.74 -0.33
C ARG A 188 -0.74 -21.63 -1.51
N LYS A 189 -1.69 -21.21 -2.32
CA LYS A 189 -2.24 -22.00 -3.42
C LYS A 189 -2.59 -21.10 -4.60
N VAL A 190 -2.26 -21.55 -5.80
CA VAL A 190 -2.64 -20.92 -7.06
C VAL A 190 -3.39 -21.95 -7.91
N THR A 191 -4.57 -21.58 -8.39
CA THR A 191 -5.41 -22.44 -9.23
C THR A 191 -5.80 -21.70 -10.51
N TYR A 192 -5.67 -22.35 -11.66
CA TYR A 192 -6.12 -21.83 -12.95
C TYR A 192 -6.44 -23.00 -13.89
N GLY A 193 -7.65 -23.00 -14.44
CA GLY A 193 -8.16 -24.13 -15.24
C GLY A 193 -8.01 -25.46 -14.48
N PRO A 194 -7.44 -26.52 -15.09
CA PRO A 194 -7.21 -27.79 -14.39
C PRO A 194 -5.95 -27.78 -13.51
N VAL A 195 -5.17 -26.70 -13.50
CA VAL A 195 -3.88 -26.64 -12.80
C VAL A 195 -4.08 -26.12 -11.38
N THR A 196 -3.49 -26.83 -10.43
CA THR A 196 -3.33 -26.37 -9.05
C THR A 196 -1.87 -26.49 -8.65
N VAL A 197 -1.34 -25.43 -8.08
CA VAL A 197 0.02 -25.36 -7.53
C VAL A 197 -0.07 -24.96 -6.07
N ASP A 198 0.55 -25.73 -5.18
CA ASP A 198 0.54 -25.50 -3.73
C ASP A 198 1.90 -25.84 -3.08
N GLY A 199 1.95 -25.66 -1.75
CA GLY A 199 3.10 -25.99 -0.91
C GLY A 199 4.34 -25.13 -1.20
N LYS A 200 5.52 -25.72 -1.04
CA LYS A 200 6.82 -25.01 -1.08
C LYS A 200 7.04 -24.21 -2.36
N ARG A 201 6.44 -24.58 -3.50
CA ARG A 201 6.61 -23.88 -4.77
C ARG A 201 5.93 -22.51 -4.74
N VAL A 202 4.76 -22.42 -4.11
CA VAL A 202 4.04 -21.16 -3.93
C VAL A 202 4.69 -20.36 -2.80
N GLU A 203 4.89 -20.99 -1.63
CA GLU A 203 5.44 -20.35 -0.43
C GLU A 203 6.83 -19.73 -0.65
N ARG A 204 7.72 -20.41 -1.40
CA ARG A 204 9.11 -19.95 -1.56
C ARG A 204 9.31 -18.95 -2.69
N GLY A 205 8.38 -18.85 -3.65
CA GLY A 205 8.84 -18.30 -4.92
C GLY A 205 7.87 -18.18 -6.06
N TRP A 206 6.56 -17.96 -5.83
CA TRP A 206 5.78 -17.36 -6.90
C TRP A 206 6.22 -15.90 -7.11
N LYS A 207 7.32 -15.73 -7.86
CA LYS A 207 8.11 -14.48 -7.91
C LYS A 207 7.28 -13.28 -8.36
N SER A 208 6.40 -13.48 -9.34
CA SER A 208 5.52 -12.44 -9.89
C SER A 208 4.54 -11.90 -8.84
N MET A 209 4.06 -12.74 -7.92
CA MET A 209 3.12 -12.35 -6.85
C MET A 209 3.79 -11.65 -5.66
N ARG A 210 5.12 -11.60 -5.60
CA ARG A 210 5.84 -10.95 -4.49
C ARG A 210 5.52 -9.47 -4.35
N VAL A 211 5.11 -8.82 -5.44
CA VAL A 211 4.74 -7.40 -5.43
C VAL A 211 3.43 -7.13 -4.70
N MET A 212 2.62 -8.16 -4.43
CA MET A 212 1.36 -8.06 -3.68
C MET A 212 1.52 -8.43 -2.19
N ASN A 213 2.75 -8.75 -1.77
CA ASN A 213 3.09 -9.04 -0.39
C ASN A 213 3.80 -7.83 0.26
N ALA A 214 3.61 -7.66 1.57
CA ALA A 214 4.25 -6.64 2.39
C ALA A 214 4.03 -5.22 1.84
N LEU A 215 2.78 -4.91 1.54
CA LEU A 215 2.35 -3.61 1.04
C LEU A 215 2.06 -2.66 2.21
N ALA A 216 2.69 -1.49 2.25
CA ALA A 216 2.38 -0.48 3.26
C ALA A 216 0.99 0.11 3.00
N VAL A 217 0.17 0.26 4.04
CA VAL A 217 -1.10 0.97 3.96
C VAL A 217 -0.80 2.46 4.05
N GLU A 218 -0.95 3.18 2.93
CA GLU A 218 -0.72 4.62 2.87
C GLU A 218 -1.99 5.41 3.18
N TYR A 219 -3.13 4.86 2.77
CA TYR A 219 -4.44 5.42 3.03
C TYR A 219 -5.51 4.34 2.95
N ILE A 220 -6.51 4.37 3.83
CA ILE A 220 -7.70 3.53 3.72
C ILE A 220 -8.97 4.19 4.27
N ASP A 221 -10.06 4.10 3.51
CA ASP A 221 -11.43 4.38 3.96
C ASP A 221 -12.41 3.31 3.45
N ASP A 222 -13.72 3.57 3.59
CA ASP A 222 -14.78 2.63 3.20
C ASP A 222 -14.88 2.38 1.69
N SER A 223 -14.24 3.20 0.86
CA SER A 223 -14.38 3.20 -0.60
C SER A 223 -13.08 2.96 -1.34
N VAL A 224 -11.96 3.41 -0.79
CA VAL A 224 -10.65 3.35 -1.44
C VAL A 224 -9.56 2.99 -0.45
N ARG A 225 -8.59 2.23 -0.92
CA ARG A 225 -7.32 2.05 -0.24
C ARG A 225 -6.16 2.27 -1.19
N VAL A 226 -5.16 2.97 -0.70
CA VAL A 226 -3.89 3.19 -1.38
C VAL A 226 -2.84 2.43 -0.59
N MET A 227 -2.12 1.56 -1.29
CA MET A 227 -1.03 0.80 -0.74
C MET A 227 0.25 1.05 -1.52
N GLN A 228 1.39 0.93 -0.86
CA GLN A 228 2.70 1.14 -1.44
C GLN A 228 3.60 -0.08 -1.23
N GLY A 229 4.11 -0.63 -2.33
CA GLY A 229 5.26 -1.53 -2.31
C GLY A 229 6.57 -0.74 -2.42
N THR A 230 7.71 -1.42 -2.49
CA THR A 230 9.04 -0.75 -2.50
C THR A 230 9.19 0.33 -3.57
N THR A 231 8.60 0.14 -4.74
CA THR A 231 8.76 1.04 -5.90
C THR A 231 7.43 1.36 -6.61
N ALA A 232 6.29 0.98 -6.03
CA ALA A 232 5.01 1.06 -6.73
C ALA A 232 3.84 1.37 -5.80
N TYR A 233 2.84 2.05 -6.35
CA TYR A 233 1.54 2.23 -5.72
C TYR A 233 0.51 1.22 -6.25
N PHE A 234 -0.45 0.91 -5.40
CA PHE A 234 -1.59 0.05 -5.70
C PHE A 234 -2.83 0.73 -5.13
N VAL A 235 -3.81 1.00 -5.98
CA VAL A 235 -5.06 1.64 -5.57
C VAL A 235 -6.18 0.66 -5.81
N PHE A 236 -6.97 0.39 -4.77
CA PHE A 236 -8.12 -0.48 -4.84
C PHE A 236 -9.39 0.29 -4.49
N ARG A 237 -10.48 -0.05 -5.17
CA ARG A 237 -11.84 0.39 -4.85
C ARG A 237 -12.57 -0.74 -4.14
N LYS A 238 -13.37 -0.42 -3.12
CA LYS A 238 -14.20 -1.43 -2.45
C LYS A 238 -15.36 -1.79 -3.38
N VAL A 239 -15.54 -3.08 -3.62
CA VAL A 239 -16.69 -3.62 -4.36
C VAL A 239 -17.81 -3.81 -3.33
N THR A 240 -18.95 -3.17 -3.58
CA THR A 240 -20.10 -3.14 -2.66
C THR A 240 -20.81 -4.48 -2.62
#